data_AF-A0ABC8RAI5-F1
#
_entry.id   AF-A0ABC8RAI5-F1
#
_cell.length_a   1.000
_cell.length_b   1.000
_cell.length_c   1.000
_cell.angle_alpha   90.00
_cell.angle_beta   90.00
_cell.angle_gamma   90.00
#
_symmetry.space_group_name_H-M   'P 1'
#
loop_
_entity.id
_entity.type
_entity.pdbx_description
1 polymer ?
#
loop_
_entity_poly.entity_id
_entity_poly.type
_entity_poly.pdbx_seq_one_letter_code
_entity_poly.pdbx_strand_id
1 'polypeptide(L)'
;MIHQCLSKPTSISSPSPFSISTFLHPRPYFSNYENCSFPSSSSSKSHARIAIRCESLELKNDKVVEVESKPELPMNDNYSSSSAASNGNSNPYPGGMGPYTGRDPNVKKPQWLRQKAPQGHRYEEVKESLSRLNLNTVCEEAQCPNIGECWNGGGDGIATATIMLLGDTCTRGCRFCAVKTSRNPAPPDPMEPENTAKAIASWGVDYIVLTSVDRDDLPDGGSGHFAETVKAMKRLNPEIMVECLTSDFRCDLNAVSTLTHSGLDVFAHNVETVKRLQRIVRDPRAG
;
A
#
# COMPACT_ATOMS: atom_id res chain seq x y z
N MET A 1 4.32 -0.20 18.05
CA MET A 1 4.12 -1.59 18.50
C MET A 1 2.65 -1.91 18.30
N ILE A 2 2.27 -2.35 17.10
CA ILE A 2 0.89 -2.73 16.79
C ILE A 2 0.87 -4.25 16.89
N HIS A 3 0.32 -4.75 18.00
CA HIS A 3 -0.03 -6.15 18.14
C HIS A 3 -1.28 -6.41 17.30
N GLN A 4 -1.17 -7.20 16.23
CA GLN A 4 -2.34 -7.77 15.57
C GLN A 4 -2.68 -9.10 16.24
N CYS A 5 -3.91 -9.20 16.74
CA CYS A 5 -4.50 -10.44 17.24
C CYS A 5 -4.72 -11.41 16.07
N LEU A 6 -3.90 -12.45 15.97
CA LEU A 6 -4.18 -13.61 15.13
C LEU A 6 -5.14 -14.54 15.89
N SER A 7 -6.42 -14.54 15.52
CA SER A 7 -7.35 -15.59 15.91
C SER A 7 -7.10 -16.83 15.04
N LYS A 8 -6.57 -17.91 15.64
CA LYS A 8 -6.44 -19.23 14.99
C LYS A 8 -7.82 -19.82 14.66
N PRO A 9 -8.01 -20.48 13.51
CA PRO A 9 -9.21 -21.28 13.27
C PRO A 9 -9.10 -22.62 14.02
N THR A 10 -10.03 -22.86 14.95
CA THR A 10 -10.26 -24.17 15.55
C THR A 10 -10.97 -25.09 14.56
N SER A 11 -10.39 -26.26 14.32
CA SER A 11 -11.00 -27.37 13.59
C SER A 11 -12.24 -27.89 14.35
N ILE A 12 -13.38 -27.95 13.66
CA ILE A 12 -14.54 -28.72 14.13
C ILE A 12 -14.97 -29.67 13.02
N SER A 13 -15.01 -30.93 13.42
CA SER A 13 -15.42 -32.14 12.73
C SER A 13 -16.85 -32.11 12.21
N SER A 14 -17.07 -32.83 11.10
CA SER A 14 -18.37 -33.20 10.53
C SER A 14 -19.28 -33.94 11.52
N PRO A 15 -20.60 -33.90 11.30
CA PRO A 15 -21.26 -35.12 10.81
C PRO A 15 -22.42 -34.91 9.79
N SER A 16 -22.56 -35.98 8.98
CA SER A 16 -23.66 -36.59 8.19
C SER A 16 -25.09 -35.98 8.07
N PRO A 17 -25.90 -36.44 7.08
CA PRO A 17 -26.98 -35.68 6.44
C PRO A 17 -28.38 -35.99 7.00
N PHE A 18 -29.27 -35.00 6.96
CA PHE A 18 -30.72 -35.21 7.08
C PHE A 18 -31.52 -34.43 6.02
N SER A 19 -32.60 -35.08 5.61
CA SER A 19 -33.43 -34.84 4.42
C SER A 19 -34.51 -33.77 4.60
N ILE A 20 -34.81 -33.08 3.50
CA ILE A 20 -36.13 -32.62 3.00
C ILE A 20 -37.03 -31.77 3.94
N SER A 21 -37.33 -30.53 3.52
CA SER A 21 -38.72 -30.11 3.27
C SER A 21 -38.79 -28.81 2.47
N THR A 22 -39.44 -28.92 1.32
CA THR A 22 -39.84 -27.86 0.40
C THR A 22 -41.08 -27.18 0.95
N PHE A 23 -41.08 -25.85 1.12
CA PHE A 23 -42.32 -25.07 1.06
C PHE A 23 -42.12 -23.79 0.25
N LEU A 24 -42.83 -23.77 -0.85
CA LEU A 24 -43.00 -22.72 -1.83
C LEU A 24 -44.22 -21.87 -1.45
N HIS A 25 -44.23 -20.62 -1.94
CA HIS A 25 -45.35 -19.71 -2.24
C HIS A 25 -45.66 -18.50 -1.30
N PRO A 26 -46.14 -17.37 -1.87
CA PRO A 26 -45.44 -16.08 -1.79
C PRO A 26 -46.37 -14.83 -1.57
N ARG A 27 -45.78 -13.64 -1.80
CA ARG A 27 -46.38 -12.32 -2.18
C ARG A 27 -46.72 -11.33 -1.03
N PRO A 28 -46.96 -10.04 -1.33
CA PRO A 28 -46.20 -9.06 -2.13
C PRO A 28 -46.16 -7.65 -1.49
N TYR A 29 -45.47 -6.65 -2.09
CA TYR A 29 -45.86 -5.22 -2.31
C TYR A 29 -44.61 -4.42 -2.74
N PHE A 30 -44.46 -4.05 -4.03
CA PHE A 30 -44.65 -2.72 -4.66
C PHE A 30 -43.75 -1.58 -4.09
N SER A 31 -43.05 -0.72 -4.85
CA SER A 31 -42.96 -0.48 -6.30
C SER A 31 -41.70 0.35 -6.68
N ASN A 32 -41.34 0.23 -7.97
CA ASN A 32 -40.80 1.22 -8.91
C ASN A 32 -39.45 1.94 -8.65
N TYR A 33 -38.45 1.64 -9.50
CA TYR A 33 -38.12 2.45 -10.68
C TYR A 33 -37.34 1.60 -11.71
N GLU A 34 -37.94 1.41 -12.89
CA GLU A 34 -37.30 1.02 -14.17
C GLU A 34 -36.45 2.22 -14.67
N ASN A 35 -35.43 2.17 -15.53
CA ASN A 35 -35.08 1.38 -16.70
C ASN A 35 -33.57 1.58 -16.99
N CYS A 36 -32.86 0.54 -17.42
CA CYS A 36 -31.82 0.65 -18.47
C CYS A 36 -31.46 -0.75 -18.99
N SER A 37 -31.87 -1.00 -20.23
CA SER A 37 -31.84 -2.30 -20.91
C SER A 37 -30.45 -2.64 -21.47
N PHE A 38 -30.09 -3.93 -21.38
CA PHE A 38 -28.95 -4.54 -22.08
C PHE A 38 -29.38 -5.05 -23.47
N PRO A 39 -28.48 -5.09 -24.47
CA PRO A 39 -28.60 -6.02 -25.58
C PRO A 39 -27.90 -7.34 -25.26
N SER A 40 -28.59 -8.44 -25.54
CA SER A 40 -28.12 -9.82 -25.48
C SER A 40 -27.39 -10.24 -26.75
N SER A 41 -26.20 -10.84 -26.63
CA SER A 41 -25.79 -11.92 -27.53
C SER A 41 -24.70 -12.80 -26.90
N SER A 42 -24.90 -14.10 -27.05
CA SER A 42 -24.19 -15.26 -26.52
C SER A 42 -22.72 -15.42 -26.96
N SER A 43 -21.84 -15.79 -26.03
CA SER A 43 -20.96 -16.98 -26.15
C SER A 43 -20.17 -17.19 -24.85
N SER A 44 -19.89 -18.45 -24.55
CA SER A 44 -19.39 -18.96 -23.27
C SER A 44 -17.94 -18.59 -22.97
N LYS A 45 -17.66 -18.25 -21.70
CA LYS A 45 -16.48 -18.65 -20.91
C LYS A 45 -16.72 -18.15 -19.47
N SER A 46 -16.82 -19.08 -18.53
CA SER A 46 -17.02 -18.78 -17.11
C SER A 46 -15.73 -18.21 -16.52
N HIS A 47 -15.52 -16.90 -16.67
CA HIS A 47 -14.59 -16.16 -15.83
C HIS A 47 -15.27 -15.93 -14.49
N ALA A 48 -14.67 -16.44 -13.41
CA ALA A 48 -15.05 -16.07 -12.06
C ALA A 48 -14.92 -14.55 -11.96
N ARG A 49 -16.06 -13.84 -11.93
CA ARG A 49 -16.10 -12.40 -11.70
C ARG A 49 -15.74 -12.18 -10.23
N ILE A 50 -14.50 -11.78 -9.97
CA ILE A 50 -14.15 -11.22 -8.66
C ILE A 50 -14.87 -9.87 -8.58
N ALA A 51 -15.99 -9.85 -7.86
CA ALA A 51 -16.69 -8.62 -7.52
C ALA A 51 -15.96 -7.99 -6.33
N ILE A 52 -15.15 -6.96 -6.59
CA ILE A 52 -14.59 -6.13 -5.52
C ILE A 52 -15.73 -5.29 -4.95
N ARG A 53 -16.36 -5.79 -3.90
CA ARG A 53 -17.37 -5.06 -3.14
C ARG A 53 -16.65 -4.20 -2.10
N CYS A 54 -16.42 -2.94 -2.45
CA CYS A 54 -16.03 -1.94 -1.47
C CYS A 54 -17.27 -1.57 -0.64
N GLU A 55 -17.48 -2.24 0.49
CA GLU A 55 -18.45 -1.77 1.48
C GLU A 55 -17.82 -0.57 2.20
N SER A 56 -18.04 0.62 1.66
CA SER A 56 -18.05 1.81 2.51
C SER A 56 -19.09 1.56 3.60
N LEU A 57 -18.66 1.52 4.86
CA LEU A 57 -19.57 1.55 6.00
C LEU A 57 -20.28 2.91 6.01
N GLU A 58 -21.26 3.08 5.14
CA GLU A 58 -22.27 4.10 5.31
C GLU A 58 -23.07 3.74 6.56
N LEU A 59 -22.70 4.36 7.67
CA LEU A 59 -23.50 4.36 8.89
C LEU A 59 -24.84 5.01 8.58
N LYS A 60 -25.81 4.21 8.15
CA LYS A 60 -27.23 4.54 8.21
C LYS A 60 -27.64 4.58 9.68
N ASN A 61 -27.46 5.72 10.31
CA ASN A 61 -28.18 6.09 11.52
C ASN A 61 -28.22 7.62 11.60
N ASP A 62 -29.30 8.18 11.06
CA ASP A 62 -29.83 9.48 11.46
C ASP A 62 -30.25 9.40 12.94
N LYS A 63 -29.28 9.59 13.83
CA LYS A 63 -29.53 10.04 15.20
C LYS A 63 -28.70 11.30 15.40
N VAL A 64 -29.38 12.43 15.25
CA VAL A 64 -28.89 13.73 15.69
C VAL A 64 -28.60 13.61 17.19
N VAL A 65 -27.32 13.57 17.56
CA VAL A 65 -26.88 13.82 18.93
C VAL A 65 -26.65 15.33 19.00
N GLU A 66 -27.56 16.05 19.66
CA GLU A 66 -27.32 17.43 20.04
C GLU A 66 -26.11 17.48 20.97
N VAL A 67 -25.02 18.06 20.50
CA VAL A 67 -23.87 18.40 21.33
C VAL A 67 -24.04 19.86 21.73
N GLU A 68 -24.29 20.11 23.01
CA GLU A 68 -24.30 21.45 23.58
C GLU A 68 -23.02 22.20 23.19
N SER A 69 -23.17 23.31 22.48
CA SER A 69 -22.09 24.18 22.06
C SER A 69 -21.47 24.86 23.28
N LYS A 70 -20.22 24.50 23.60
CA LYS A 70 -19.37 25.35 24.45
C LYS A 70 -19.16 26.72 23.75
N PRO A 71 -19.15 27.83 24.51
CA PRO A 71 -19.10 29.16 23.92
C PRO A 71 -17.82 29.37 23.11
N GLU A 72 -17.98 30.00 21.94
CA GLU A 72 -16.91 30.41 21.05
C GLU A 72 -15.92 31.32 21.79
N LEU A 73 -14.65 30.93 21.77
CA LEU A 73 -13.57 31.85 22.15
C LEU A 73 -13.37 32.84 21.00
N PRO A 74 -13.19 34.14 21.28
CA PRO A 74 -13.17 35.16 20.25
C PRO A 74 -12.00 34.96 19.28
N MET A 75 -12.31 34.92 17.99
CA MET A 75 -11.33 35.09 16.91
C MET A 75 -10.68 36.47 17.07
N ASN A 76 -9.36 36.49 17.29
CA ASN A 76 -8.60 37.73 17.29
C ASN A 76 -8.02 37.92 15.88
N ASP A 77 -8.66 38.80 15.11
CA ASP A 77 -8.19 39.25 13.80
C ASP A 77 -6.95 40.14 13.96
N ASN A 78 -5.78 39.53 14.02
CA ASN A 78 -4.51 40.24 13.89
C ASN A 78 -3.50 39.36 13.16
N TYR A 79 -3.77 39.07 11.87
CA TYR A 79 -2.73 38.63 10.94
C TYR A 79 -2.18 39.85 10.21
N SER A 80 -1.50 40.72 10.96
CA SER A 80 -0.60 41.69 10.36
C SER A 80 0.69 40.98 10.01
N SER A 81 1.00 40.97 8.73
CA SER A 81 2.32 40.66 8.20
C SER A 81 3.37 41.56 8.85
N SER A 82 4.20 41.02 9.73
CA SER A 82 5.39 41.71 10.20
C SER A 82 6.56 40.74 10.33
N SER A 83 7.54 41.00 9.48
CA SER A 83 8.92 40.55 9.51
C SER A 83 9.59 40.72 10.88
N ALA A 84 10.33 39.68 11.25
CA ALA A 84 11.48 39.65 12.17
C ALA A 84 11.30 40.15 13.61
N ALA A 85 11.45 39.24 14.58
CA ALA A 85 12.43 39.33 15.66
C ALA A 85 12.28 38.15 16.64
N SER A 86 13.44 37.61 17.02
CA SER A 86 13.64 36.65 18.10
C SER A 86 12.96 37.04 19.41
N ASN A 87 12.15 36.14 19.99
CA ASN A 87 12.15 35.95 21.44
C ASN A 87 11.60 34.58 21.85
N GLY A 88 12.25 34.00 22.84
CA GLY A 88 12.14 32.59 23.23
C GLY A 88 10.73 32.14 23.56
N ASN A 89 10.15 31.35 22.66
CA ASN A 89 9.11 30.40 22.97
C ASN A 89 9.56 29.07 22.37
N SER A 90 9.89 28.09 23.20
CA SER A 90 10.33 26.77 22.75
C SER A 90 9.17 26.09 22.04
N ASN A 91 9.10 26.26 20.72
CA ASN A 91 8.23 25.48 19.88
C ASN A 91 8.55 24.00 20.17
N PRO A 92 7.58 23.16 20.59
CA PRO A 92 7.83 21.76 20.91
C PRO A 92 8.39 20.98 19.70
N TYR A 93 8.29 21.57 18.51
CA TYR A 93 8.94 21.10 17.30
C TYR A 93 10.10 22.02 16.93
N PRO A 94 11.35 21.56 17.03
CA PRO A 94 12.54 22.39 16.79
C PRO A 94 12.76 22.77 15.32
N GLY A 95 11.80 22.51 14.42
CA GLY A 95 11.86 22.89 13.00
C GLY A 95 11.00 24.08 12.59
N GLY A 96 10.24 24.70 13.51
CA GLY A 96 9.25 25.71 13.16
C GLY A 96 8.01 25.12 12.46
N MET A 97 6.86 25.80 12.54
CA MET A 97 5.71 25.47 11.69
C MET A 97 5.80 26.32 10.43
N GLY A 98 6.14 25.69 9.30
CA GLY A 98 6.16 26.30 7.99
C GLY A 98 6.05 25.25 6.88
N PRO A 99 5.71 25.65 5.64
CA PRO A 99 5.58 24.74 4.49
C PRO A 99 6.93 24.16 4.01
N TYR A 100 8.03 24.53 4.66
CA TYR A 100 9.36 23.99 4.42
C TYR A 100 9.50 22.67 5.18
N THR A 101 9.22 21.57 4.49
CA THR A 101 9.43 20.18 4.94
C THR A 101 10.91 19.80 4.95
N GLY A 102 11.79 20.72 5.34
CA GLY A 102 13.23 20.48 5.46
C GLY A 102 13.53 19.93 6.85
N ARG A 103 14.23 18.79 6.91
CA ARG A 103 14.85 18.35 8.16
C ARG A 103 15.83 19.43 8.60
N ASP A 104 15.58 20.10 9.73
CA ASP A 104 16.62 20.89 10.36
C ASP A 104 17.77 19.94 10.73
N PRO A 105 18.96 20.07 10.12
CA PRO A 105 20.09 19.17 10.36
C PRO A 105 20.58 19.23 11.81
N ASN A 106 20.25 20.30 12.55
CA ASN A 106 20.60 20.46 13.96
C ASN A 106 19.69 19.66 14.89
N VAL A 107 18.52 19.22 14.41
CA VAL A 107 17.58 18.43 15.19
C VAL A 107 18.01 16.96 15.19
N LYS A 108 18.55 16.53 16.34
CA LYS A 108 18.89 15.12 16.57
C LYS A 108 17.61 14.30 16.69
N LYS A 109 17.60 13.12 16.06
CA LYS A 109 16.52 12.13 16.26
C LYS A 109 16.47 11.75 17.75
N PRO A 110 15.28 11.68 18.37
CA PRO A 110 15.14 11.27 19.77
C PRO A 110 15.68 9.85 19.97
N GLN A 111 16.14 9.54 21.19
CA GLN A 111 16.82 8.27 21.47
C GLN A 111 15.96 7.04 21.16
N TRP A 112 14.66 7.12 21.44
CA TRP A 112 13.69 6.03 21.19
C TRP A 112 13.45 5.74 19.70
N LEU A 113 13.87 6.62 18.78
CA LEU A 113 13.71 6.44 17.32
C LEU A 113 15.00 5.90 16.66
N ARG A 114 16.06 5.64 17.41
CA ARG A 114 17.35 5.18 16.87
C ARG A 114 17.40 3.66 16.86
N GLN A 115 17.82 3.10 15.72
CA GLN A 115 18.03 1.67 15.53
C GLN A 115 19.52 1.34 15.44
N LYS A 116 19.88 0.09 15.74
CA LYS A 116 21.24 -0.42 15.49
C LYS A 116 21.45 -0.59 13.99
N ALA A 117 22.70 -0.46 13.54
CA ALA A 117 23.06 -0.73 12.16
C ALA A 117 22.81 -2.21 11.81
N PRO A 118 22.37 -2.53 10.58
CA PRO A 118 22.17 -3.90 10.14
C PRO A 118 23.49 -4.66 10.11
N GLN A 119 23.48 -5.89 10.61
CA GLN A 119 24.63 -6.80 10.67
C GLN A 119 24.12 -8.25 10.58
N GLY A 120 25.01 -9.18 10.23
CA GLY A 120 24.72 -10.62 10.21
C GLY A 120 24.89 -11.26 8.83
N HIS A 121 25.18 -12.57 8.83
CA HIS A 121 25.45 -13.35 7.62
C HIS A 121 24.28 -13.31 6.62
N ARG A 122 23.06 -13.50 7.11
CA ARG A 122 21.86 -13.50 6.25
C ARG A 122 21.60 -12.13 5.61
N TYR A 123 21.85 -11.04 6.33
CA TYR A 123 21.81 -9.70 5.74
C TYR A 123 22.80 -9.55 4.58
N GLU A 124 24.04 -10.04 4.75
CA GLU A 124 25.07 -10.00 3.70
C GLU A 124 24.68 -10.88 2.49
N GLU A 125 24.16 -12.08 2.71
CA GLU A 125 23.68 -12.97 1.65
C GLU A 125 22.56 -12.34 0.81
N VAL A 126 21.56 -11.74 1.46
CA VAL A 126 20.46 -11.06 0.76
C VAL A 126 20.99 -9.86 -0.01
N LYS A 127 21.88 -9.07 0.59
CA LYS A 127 22.51 -7.91 -0.06
C LYS A 127 23.31 -8.31 -1.31
N GLU A 128 24.14 -9.33 -1.21
CA GLU A 128 24.92 -9.85 -2.34
C GLU A 128 24.00 -10.40 -3.44
N SER A 129 22.93 -11.10 -3.05
CA SER A 129 21.96 -11.62 -4.01
C SER A 129 21.24 -10.51 -4.77
N LEU A 130 20.82 -9.44 -4.09
CA LEU A 130 20.18 -8.28 -4.71
C LEU A 130 21.11 -7.59 -5.70
N SER A 131 22.37 -7.37 -5.30
CA SER A 131 23.38 -6.75 -6.16
C SER A 131 23.69 -7.59 -7.40
N ARG A 132 23.84 -8.92 -7.25
CA ARG A 132 24.11 -9.84 -8.35
C ARG A 132 22.97 -9.91 -9.37
N LEU A 133 21.74 -9.77 -8.90
CA LEU A 133 20.52 -9.86 -9.73
C LEU A 133 20.03 -8.49 -10.23
N ASN A 134 20.76 -7.42 -9.87
CA ASN A 134 20.42 -6.04 -10.22
C ASN A 134 18.97 -5.67 -9.85
N LEU A 135 18.54 -6.11 -8.65
CA LEU A 135 17.21 -5.84 -8.11
C LEU A 135 17.26 -4.65 -7.15
N ASN A 136 16.21 -3.82 -7.19
CA ASN A 136 16.07 -2.70 -6.27
C ASN A 136 15.18 -3.08 -5.09
N THR A 137 15.47 -2.53 -3.91
CA THR A 137 14.63 -2.71 -2.72
C THR A 137 14.26 -1.38 -2.10
N VAL A 138 13.03 -1.26 -1.59
CA VAL A 138 12.66 -0.08 -0.79
C VAL A 138 13.49 -0.01 0.49
N CYS A 139 13.93 -1.16 1.00
CA CYS A 139 14.77 -1.22 2.19
C CYS A 139 16.06 -0.41 2.02
N GLU A 140 16.71 -0.49 0.86
CA GLU A 140 17.93 0.25 0.54
C GLU A 140 17.63 1.67 0.07
N GLU A 141 16.71 1.82 -0.90
CA GLU A 141 16.42 3.11 -1.53
C GLU A 141 15.76 4.11 -0.57
N ALA A 142 14.93 3.64 0.36
CA ALA A 142 14.31 4.47 1.39
C ALA A 142 15.13 4.56 2.70
N GLN A 143 16.32 3.98 2.74
CA GLN A 143 17.20 3.95 3.92
C GLN A 143 16.49 3.41 5.17
N CYS A 144 15.81 2.27 5.02
CA CYS A 144 14.96 1.70 6.05
C CYS A 144 15.77 1.34 7.31
N PRO A 145 15.43 1.90 8.50
CA PRO A 145 16.13 1.54 9.74
C PRO A 145 15.87 0.10 10.17
N ASN A 146 14.84 -0.55 9.62
CA ASN A 146 14.42 -1.92 9.97
C ASN A 146 15.03 -2.99 9.06
N ILE A 147 15.84 -2.64 8.06
CA ILE A 147 16.38 -3.57 7.06
C ILE A 147 17.07 -4.80 7.68
N GLY A 148 17.82 -4.60 8.77
CA GLY A 148 18.51 -5.70 9.46
C GLY A 148 17.58 -6.67 10.18
N GLU A 149 16.44 -6.19 10.70
CA GLU A 149 15.46 -7.07 11.35
C GLU A 149 14.66 -7.85 10.31
N CYS A 150 14.20 -7.16 9.25
CA CYS A 150 13.41 -7.77 8.20
C CYS A 150 14.17 -8.87 7.44
N TRP A 151 15.43 -8.62 7.08
CA TRP A 151 16.21 -9.57 6.25
C TRP A 151 16.78 -10.75 7.04
N ASN A 152 17.09 -10.56 8.32
CA ASN A 152 17.58 -11.66 9.16
C ASN A 152 16.45 -12.59 9.63
N GLY A 153 15.18 -12.19 9.45
CA GLY A 153 14.04 -12.80 10.13
C GLY A 153 14.00 -12.30 11.57
N GLY A 154 12.89 -11.69 11.98
CA GLY A 154 12.74 -11.12 13.31
C GLY A 154 12.77 -12.18 14.43
N GLY A 155 12.27 -11.82 15.62
CA GLY A 155 12.16 -12.77 16.74
C GLY A 155 11.24 -13.97 16.48
N ASP A 156 10.41 -13.88 15.44
CA ASP A 156 9.50 -14.91 14.91
C ASP A 156 10.14 -15.78 13.80
N GLY A 157 11.35 -15.44 13.35
CA GLY A 157 12.12 -16.19 12.35
C GLY A 157 11.64 -16.01 10.90
N ILE A 158 10.62 -15.17 10.66
CA ILE A 158 10.08 -14.93 9.32
C ILE A 158 10.88 -13.82 8.66
N ALA A 159 11.66 -14.16 7.64
CA ALA A 159 12.36 -13.17 6.84
C ALA A 159 11.41 -12.55 5.82
N THR A 160 11.46 -11.22 5.70
CA THR A 160 10.64 -10.46 4.77
C THR A 160 11.52 -9.48 4.01
N ALA A 161 11.28 -9.37 2.71
CA ALA A 161 11.89 -8.36 1.87
C ALA A 161 10.80 -7.59 1.10
N THR A 162 11.08 -6.32 0.85
CA THR A 162 10.23 -5.46 0.02
C THR A 162 10.99 -5.13 -1.26
N ILE A 163 10.56 -5.73 -2.37
CA ILE A 163 11.19 -5.55 -3.68
C ILE A 163 10.53 -4.40 -4.40
N MET A 164 11.36 -3.51 -4.94
CA MET A 164 10.92 -2.36 -5.72
C MET A 164 11.08 -2.67 -7.21
N LEU A 165 9.95 -2.86 -7.88
CA LEU A 165 9.85 -3.07 -9.32
C LEU A 165 9.92 -1.74 -10.07
N LEU A 166 10.14 -1.82 -11.39
CA LEU A 166 10.12 -0.70 -12.33
C LEU A 166 11.24 0.34 -12.12
N GLY A 167 12.33 -0.10 -11.48
CA GLY A 167 13.52 0.71 -11.22
C GLY A 167 13.49 1.50 -9.91
N ASP A 168 14.45 2.41 -9.78
CA ASP A 168 14.72 3.23 -8.58
C ASP A 168 14.32 4.70 -8.73
N THR A 169 13.68 5.05 -9.85
CA THR A 169 13.43 6.43 -10.26
C THR A 169 11.96 6.65 -10.60
N CYS A 170 11.30 7.47 -9.79
CA CYS A 170 9.88 7.75 -9.84
C CYS A 170 9.51 8.92 -10.76
N THR A 171 8.37 8.83 -11.45
CA THR A 171 7.82 9.96 -12.24
C THR A 171 7.18 11.04 -11.36
N ARG A 172 7.02 10.78 -10.06
CA ARG A 172 6.38 11.65 -9.07
C ARG A 172 7.35 12.07 -7.98
N GLY A 173 7.06 13.23 -7.38
CA GLY A 173 7.89 13.88 -6.36
C GLY A 173 7.16 14.10 -5.04
N CYS A 174 6.82 13.01 -4.34
CA CYS A 174 6.27 13.08 -2.99
C CYS A 174 7.31 13.66 -2.02
N ARG A 175 6.94 14.67 -1.21
CA ARG A 175 7.90 15.42 -0.38
C ARG A 175 8.49 14.64 0.79
N PHE A 176 7.86 13.52 1.14
CA PHE A 176 8.33 12.61 2.19
C PHE A 176 9.14 11.43 1.64
N CYS A 177 9.10 11.20 0.33
CA CYS A 177 9.72 10.04 -0.31
C CYS A 177 11.19 10.33 -0.61
N ALA A 178 12.08 9.37 -0.33
CA ALA A 178 13.51 9.48 -0.57
C ALA A 178 13.95 8.95 -1.94
N VAL A 179 13.03 8.33 -2.69
CA VAL A 179 13.29 7.74 -4.01
C VAL A 179 13.66 8.82 -5.03
N LYS A 180 14.56 8.50 -5.96
CA LYS A 180 15.00 9.41 -7.03
C LYS A 180 13.80 9.78 -7.90
N THR A 181 13.82 10.99 -8.47
CA THR A 181 12.71 11.47 -9.31
C THR A 181 13.21 11.90 -10.68
N SER A 182 12.55 11.43 -11.73
CA SER A 182 12.78 11.88 -13.11
C SER A 182 11.48 11.89 -13.88
N ARG A 183 11.27 12.88 -14.75
CA ARG A 183 10.13 12.86 -15.68
C ARG A 183 10.24 11.74 -16.71
N ASN A 184 11.47 11.38 -17.08
CA ASN A 184 11.77 10.36 -18.09
C ASN A 184 12.71 9.33 -17.46
N PRO A 185 12.18 8.40 -16.64
CA PRO A 185 12.98 7.29 -16.12
C PRO A 185 13.39 6.33 -17.25
N ALA A 186 14.34 5.44 -16.97
CA ALA A 186 14.72 4.39 -17.91
C ALA A 186 13.52 3.45 -18.19
N PRO A 187 13.46 2.83 -19.38
CA PRO A 187 12.45 1.80 -19.66
C PRO A 187 12.60 0.64 -18.65
N PRO A 188 11.49 0.04 -18.17
CA PRO A 188 11.56 -1.15 -17.33
C PRO A 188 12.25 -2.29 -18.07
N ASP A 189 12.99 -3.13 -17.35
CA ASP A 189 13.55 -4.36 -17.90
C ASP A 189 12.42 -5.39 -18.13
N PRO A 190 12.18 -5.85 -19.37
CA PRO A 190 11.15 -6.87 -19.64
C PRO A 190 11.36 -8.20 -18.90
N MET A 191 12.60 -8.50 -18.50
CA MET A 191 12.95 -9.72 -17.76
C MET A 191 12.90 -9.54 -16.23
N GLU A 192 12.68 -8.33 -15.72
CA GLU A 192 12.55 -8.04 -14.28
C GLU A 192 11.54 -8.97 -13.58
N PRO A 193 10.35 -9.29 -14.13
CA PRO A 193 9.39 -10.19 -13.49
C PRO A 193 9.93 -11.60 -13.24
N GLU A 194 10.53 -12.21 -14.26
CA GLU A 194 11.07 -13.57 -14.19
C GLU A 194 12.32 -13.63 -13.31
N ASN A 195 13.20 -12.63 -13.43
CA ASN A 195 14.42 -12.57 -12.64
C ASN A 195 14.11 -12.33 -11.16
N THR A 196 13.16 -11.45 -10.86
CA THR A 196 12.66 -11.20 -9.50
C THR A 196 12.04 -12.46 -8.91
N ALA A 197 11.19 -13.16 -9.66
CA ALA A 197 10.56 -14.38 -9.17
C ALA A 197 11.58 -15.48 -8.85
N LYS A 198 12.59 -15.68 -9.72
CA LYS A 198 13.68 -16.63 -9.49
C LYS A 198 14.53 -16.25 -8.27
N ALA A 199 14.79 -14.95 -8.09
CA ALA A 199 15.52 -14.43 -6.94
C ALA A 199 14.80 -14.78 -5.63
N ILE A 200 13.53 -14.41 -5.55
CA ILE A 200 12.70 -14.58 -4.35
C ILE A 200 12.53 -16.07 -4.02
N ALA A 201 12.32 -16.92 -5.03
CA ALA A 201 12.26 -18.36 -4.85
C ALA A 201 13.55 -18.93 -4.22
N SER A 202 14.71 -18.35 -4.52
CA SER A 202 16.00 -18.78 -3.95
C SER A 202 16.22 -18.34 -2.49
N TRP A 203 15.50 -17.31 -2.03
CA TRP A 203 15.66 -16.76 -0.67
C TRP A 203 14.89 -17.53 0.40
N GLY A 204 13.95 -18.40 0.01
CA GLY A 204 13.15 -19.20 0.93
C GLY A 204 12.32 -18.34 1.90
N VAL A 205 11.75 -17.25 1.40
CA VAL A 205 10.84 -16.38 2.17
C VAL A 205 9.40 -16.84 2.01
N ASP A 206 8.64 -16.83 3.11
CA ASP A 206 7.22 -17.21 3.10
C ASP A 206 6.30 -16.06 2.69
N TYR A 207 6.76 -14.82 2.89
CA TYR A 207 5.99 -13.61 2.65
C TYR A 207 6.87 -12.54 1.98
N ILE A 208 6.38 -11.98 0.87
CA ILE A 208 7.07 -10.94 0.12
C ILE A 208 6.13 -9.76 -0.15
N VAL A 209 6.67 -8.55 -0.03
CA VAL A 209 6.00 -7.33 -0.47
C VAL A 209 6.62 -6.89 -1.78
N LEU A 210 5.81 -6.76 -2.81
CA LEU A 210 6.15 -6.06 -4.05
C LEU A 210 5.64 -4.63 -3.96
N THR A 211 6.48 -3.69 -4.36
CA THR A 211 6.11 -2.29 -4.55
C THR A 211 6.80 -1.76 -5.80
N SER A 212 6.47 -0.55 -6.23
CA SER A 212 7.17 0.10 -7.34
C SER A 212 7.27 1.59 -7.10
N VAL A 213 8.07 2.23 -7.95
CA VAL A 213 7.94 3.67 -8.19
C VAL A 213 6.69 3.98 -9.02
N ASP A 214 6.22 5.23 -9.01
CA ASP A 214 5.19 5.67 -9.95
C ASP A 214 5.78 5.76 -11.37
N ARG A 215 5.05 5.19 -12.34
CA ARG A 215 5.40 5.16 -13.76
C ARG A 215 4.30 5.76 -14.62
N ASP A 216 4.08 7.06 -14.47
CA ASP A 216 3.06 7.80 -15.25
C ASP A 216 3.35 7.78 -16.76
N ASP A 217 4.59 7.46 -17.15
CA ASP A 217 5.06 7.28 -18.53
C ASP A 217 4.57 5.98 -19.17
N LEU A 218 4.18 4.98 -18.36
CA LEU A 218 3.59 3.73 -18.85
C LEU A 218 2.06 3.86 -18.99
N PRO A 219 1.46 3.25 -20.03
CA PRO A 219 0.02 3.36 -20.28
C PRO A 219 -0.83 2.74 -19.16
N ASP A 220 -0.34 1.65 -18.55
CA ASP A 220 -1.01 0.89 -17.48
C ASP A 220 -0.47 1.23 -16.07
N GLY A 221 0.39 2.26 -15.98
CA GLY A 221 1.07 2.65 -14.75
C GLY A 221 2.00 1.57 -14.15
N GLY A 222 2.33 0.52 -14.91
CA GLY A 222 3.13 -0.61 -14.45
C GLY A 222 2.34 -1.78 -13.86
N SER A 223 1.01 -1.73 -13.85
CA SER A 223 0.16 -2.79 -13.28
C SER A 223 0.35 -4.17 -13.93
N GLY A 224 0.55 -4.22 -15.25
CA GLY A 224 0.87 -5.45 -15.97
C GLY A 224 2.21 -6.02 -15.54
N HIS A 225 3.19 -5.17 -15.26
CA HIS A 225 4.51 -5.59 -14.79
C HIS A 225 4.41 -6.26 -13.40
N PHE A 226 3.67 -5.66 -12.46
CA PHE A 226 3.36 -6.32 -11.20
C PHE A 226 2.66 -7.67 -11.42
N ALA A 227 1.63 -7.70 -12.27
CA ALA A 227 0.84 -8.90 -12.49
C ALA A 227 1.69 -10.05 -13.03
N GLU A 228 2.62 -9.78 -13.95
CA GLU A 228 3.55 -10.79 -14.47
C GLU A 228 4.54 -11.25 -13.40
N THR A 229 5.04 -10.35 -12.53
CA THR A 229 5.91 -10.74 -11.42
C THR A 229 5.19 -11.66 -10.43
N VAL A 230 3.95 -11.31 -10.05
CA VAL A 230 3.12 -12.14 -9.16
C VAL A 230 2.88 -13.52 -9.77
N LYS A 231 2.46 -13.58 -11.04
CA LYS A 231 2.23 -14.86 -11.74
C LYS A 231 3.51 -15.68 -11.81
N ALA A 232 4.65 -15.06 -12.12
CA ALA A 232 5.94 -15.76 -12.17
C ALA A 232 6.33 -16.35 -10.81
N MET A 233 6.13 -15.59 -9.72
CA MET A 233 6.35 -16.10 -8.37
C MET A 233 5.42 -17.27 -8.02
N LYS A 234 4.12 -17.12 -8.26
CA LYS A 234 3.13 -18.19 -7.95
C LYS A 234 3.34 -19.45 -8.79
N ARG A 235 3.94 -19.35 -9.99
CA ARG A 235 4.37 -20.54 -10.76
C ARG A 235 5.56 -21.27 -10.13
N LEU A 236 6.52 -20.54 -9.56
CA LEU A 236 7.72 -21.12 -8.94
C LEU A 236 7.46 -21.62 -7.52
N ASN A 237 6.64 -20.89 -6.76
CA ASN A 237 6.23 -21.24 -5.41
C ASN A 237 4.75 -20.85 -5.22
N PRO A 238 3.80 -21.78 -5.36
CA PRO A 238 2.37 -21.48 -5.18
C PRO A 238 2.00 -21.02 -3.76
N GLU A 239 2.76 -21.45 -2.76
CA GLU A 239 2.47 -21.21 -1.34
C GLU A 239 3.00 -19.86 -0.82
N ILE A 240 3.88 -19.18 -1.57
CA ILE A 240 4.40 -17.87 -1.15
C ILE A 240 3.26 -16.85 -1.03
N MET A 241 3.21 -16.12 0.06
CA MET A 241 2.28 -15.01 0.21
C MET A 241 2.85 -13.74 -0.43
N VAL A 242 2.06 -13.10 -1.29
CA VAL A 242 2.45 -11.93 -2.07
C VAL A 242 1.55 -10.76 -1.74
N GLU A 243 2.11 -9.73 -1.13
CA GLU A 243 1.49 -8.42 -1.01
C GLU A 243 1.97 -7.50 -2.13
N CYS A 244 1.06 -6.75 -2.74
CA CYS A 244 1.39 -5.68 -3.67
C CYS A 244 1.00 -4.34 -3.04
N LEU A 245 2.00 -3.56 -2.63
CA LEU A 245 1.87 -2.16 -2.26
C LEU A 245 1.99 -1.30 -3.53
N THR A 246 0.87 -0.73 -3.95
CA THR A 246 0.70 -0.18 -5.30
C THR A 246 0.63 1.34 -5.33
N SER A 247 0.95 1.91 -6.49
CA SER A 247 0.56 3.28 -6.82
C SER A 247 -0.97 3.42 -6.91
N ASP A 248 -1.45 4.64 -7.14
CA ASP A 248 -2.88 4.87 -7.38
C ASP A 248 -3.34 4.47 -8.78
N PHE A 249 -2.41 4.06 -9.67
CA PHE A 249 -2.64 3.83 -11.10
C PHE A 249 -3.46 4.94 -11.80
N ARG A 250 -3.41 6.18 -11.30
CA ARG A 250 -4.27 7.30 -11.74
C ARG A 250 -5.76 6.94 -11.75
N CYS A 251 -6.20 6.11 -10.80
CA CYS A 251 -7.56 5.57 -10.70
C CYS A 251 -8.00 4.71 -11.91
N ASP A 252 -7.06 4.14 -12.67
CA ASP A 252 -7.40 3.20 -13.73
C ASP A 252 -7.86 1.86 -13.14
N LEU A 253 -9.17 1.62 -13.19
CA LEU A 253 -9.77 0.38 -12.72
C LEU A 253 -9.33 -0.85 -13.53
N ASN A 254 -8.91 -0.69 -14.79
CA ASN A 254 -8.38 -1.81 -15.57
C ASN A 254 -6.98 -2.21 -15.09
N ALA A 255 -6.16 -1.24 -14.70
CA ALA A 255 -4.85 -1.50 -14.09
C ALA A 255 -5.02 -2.24 -12.75
N VAL A 256 -5.91 -1.75 -11.88
CA VAL A 256 -6.25 -2.41 -10.61
C VAL A 256 -6.81 -3.82 -10.85
N SER A 257 -7.72 -3.97 -11.82
CA SER A 257 -8.29 -5.28 -12.18
C SER A 257 -7.20 -6.24 -12.67
N THR A 258 -6.30 -5.79 -13.54
CA THR A 258 -5.19 -6.61 -14.06
C THR A 258 -4.34 -7.17 -12.93
N LEU A 259 -3.98 -6.32 -11.96
CA LEU A 259 -3.18 -6.74 -10.83
C LEU A 259 -3.96 -7.65 -9.88
N THR A 260 -5.18 -7.31 -9.49
CA THR A 260 -5.99 -8.13 -8.57
C THR A 260 -6.29 -9.54 -9.11
N HIS A 261 -6.30 -9.73 -10.43
CA HIS A 261 -6.46 -11.06 -11.05
C HIS A 261 -5.14 -11.82 -11.26
N SER A 262 -3.99 -11.29 -10.81
CA SER A 262 -2.69 -11.95 -10.95
C SER A 262 -2.46 -13.12 -9.99
N GLY A 263 -3.28 -13.22 -8.94
CA GLY A 263 -3.13 -14.22 -7.87
C GLY A 263 -2.39 -13.71 -6.63
N LEU A 264 -2.23 -12.39 -6.46
CA LEU A 264 -1.72 -11.80 -5.22
C LEU A 264 -2.65 -12.09 -4.03
N ASP A 265 -2.09 -12.10 -2.83
CA ASP A 265 -2.81 -12.39 -1.59
C ASP A 265 -3.29 -11.12 -0.90
N VAL A 266 -2.51 -10.04 -0.94
CA VAL A 266 -2.85 -8.74 -0.34
C VAL A 266 -2.66 -7.60 -1.33
N PHE A 267 -3.72 -6.83 -1.55
CA PHE A 267 -3.65 -5.58 -2.31
C PHE A 267 -3.58 -4.41 -1.32
N ALA A 268 -2.50 -3.62 -1.37
CA ALA A 268 -2.27 -2.50 -0.50
C ALA A 268 -2.07 -1.19 -1.30
N HIS A 269 -2.58 -0.09 -0.74
CA HIS A 269 -2.35 1.26 -1.24
C HIS A 269 -2.34 2.23 -0.07
N ASN A 270 -1.29 3.05 0.03
CA ASN A 270 -1.16 3.99 1.14
C ASN A 270 -1.75 5.36 0.79
N VAL A 271 -2.66 5.82 1.65
CA VAL A 271 -3.18 7.21 1.61
C VAL A 271 -2.18 8.20 2.22
N GLU A 272 -1.27 7.72 3.08
CA GLU A 272 -0.13 8.42 3.71
C GLU A 272 -0.46 9.52 4.72
N THR A 273 -1.44 10.39 4.46
CA THR A 273 -1.72 11.53 5.33
C THR A 273 -3.20 11.91 5.34
N VAL A 274 -3.58 12.81 6.24
CA VAL A 274 -4.96 13.33 6.33
C VAL A 274 -5.30 14.22 5.13
N LYS A 275 -6.59 14.29 4.77
CA LYS A 275 -7.11 15.03 3.61
C LYS A 275 -6.55 16.45 3.44
N ARG A 276 -6.43 17.20 4.55
CA ARG A 276 -5.91 18.58 4.54
C ARG A 276 -4.43 18.70 4.11
N LEU A 277 -3.64 17.65 4.30
CA LEU A 277 -2.20 17.64 4.01
C LEU A 277 -1.82 16.94 2.70
N GLN A 278 -2.76 16.24 2.05
CA GLN A 278 -2.53 15.48 0.81
C GLN A 278 -1.75 16.28 -0.24
N ARG A 279 -2.25 17.46 -0.62
CA ARG A 279 -1.63 18.35 -1.64
C ARG A 279 -0.28 18.94 -1.23
N ILE A 280 0.04 18.94 0.07
CA ILE A 280 1.29 19.48 0.59
C ILE A 280 2.37 18.39 0.62
N VAL A 281 1.98 17.16 0.98
CA VAL A 281 2.90 16.06 1.30
C VAL A 281 3.14 15.15 0.11
N ARG A 282 2.09 14.76 -0.63
CA ARG A 282 2.18 13.89 -1.82
C ARG A 282 2.33 14.73 -3.09
N ASP A 283 2.75 14.09 -4.18
CA ASP A 283 2.74 14.71 -5.51
C ASP A 283 1.31 15.17 -5.87
N PRO A 284 1.11 16.34 -6.51
CA PRO A 284 -0.22 16.83 -6.87
C PRO A 284 -1.03 15.90 -7.79
N ARG A 285 -0.37 14.96 -8.48
CA ARG A 285 -1.01 13.93 -9.31
C ARG A 285 -1.51 12.73 -8.51
N ALA A 286 -1.13 12.61 -7.23
CA ALA A 286 -1.55 11.51 -6.38
C ALA A 286 -3.05 11.62 -6.04
N GLY A 287 -3.78 10.54 -6.33
CA GLY A 287 -5.22 10.36 -6.05
C GLY A 287 -5.52 9.81 -4.67
#